data_AF-M0LR84-F1
#
_entry.id   AF-M0LR84-F1
#
_cell.length_a   1.000
_cell.length_b   1.000
_cell.length_c   1.000
_cell.angle_alpha   90.00
_cell.angle_beta   90.00
_cell.angle_gamma   90.00
#
_symmetry.space_group_name_H-M   'P 1'
#
loop_
_entity.id
_entity.type
_entity.pdbx_description
1 polymer ?
#
loop_
_entity_poly.entity_id
_entity_poly.type
_entity_poly.pdbx_seq_one_letter_code
_entity_poly.pdbx_strand_id
1 'polypeptide(L)'
;MADQLQGEMACEGLLECIHGLKGLDRDCFRALVEADDPLTIDEVADRVGRERSTAYRSVQRLLQSGIVRKTQVNYDQGGYYHVYSPADPSQVAADMQRKLNDWYAKMAQLVREFEDKYGDADGIEATRKRTETGTGTGTEAGTDVNVNANTDTDTDTDTDTDTDTDTDTDTDRNP
;
A
#
# COMPACT_ATOMS: atom_id res chain seq x y z
N MET A 1 -17.71 10.58 15.46
CA MET A 1 -16.35 10.19 15.01
C MET A 1 -16.33 9.09 13.94
N ALA A 2 -17.41 8.32 13.74
CA ALA A 2 -17.58 7.50 12.52
C ALA A 2 -18.15 8.30 11.33
N ASP A 3 -18.78 9.44 11.61
CA ASP A 3 -19.47 10.27 10.62
C ASP A 3 -18.54 11.00 9.62
N GLN A 4 -17.25 11.14 9.95
CA GLN A 4 -16.24 11.66 9.01
C GLN A 4 -15.75 10.61 8.02
N LEU A 5 -16.08 9.32 8.21
CA LEU A 5 -15.78 8.26 7.24
C LEU A 5 -16.86 8.09 6.17
N GLN A 6 -18.02 8.74 6.31
CA GLN A 6 -19.16 8.56 5.39
C GLN A 6 -19.33 9.69 4.38
N GLY A 7 -18.61 10.80 4.52
CA GLY A 7 -18.56 11.88 3.53
C GLY A 7 -17.57 11.56 2.41
N GLU A 8 -17.98 10.73 1.46
CA GLU A 8 -17.35 10.49 0.16
C GLU A 8 -15.95 9.85 0.19
N MET A 9 -15.93 8.51 0.15
CA MET A 9 -14.80 7.74 -0.41
C MET A 9 -14.66 7.98 -1.93
N ALA A 10 -14.61 9.25 -2.36
CA ALA A 10 -14.13 9.62 -3.68
C ALA A 10 -12.61 9.50 -3.69
N CYS A 11 -12.00 9.06 -4.80
CA CYS A 11 -10.53 8.95 -4.95
C CYS A 11 -9.79 10.23 -4.47
N GLU A 12 -10.41 11.40 -4.64
CA GLU A 12 -9.87 12.68 -4.17
C GLU A 12 -9.82 12.81 -2.65
N GLY A 13 -10.83 12.32 -1.92
CA GLY A 13 -10.85 12.31 -0.44
C GLY A 13 -9.88 11.26 0.15
N LEU A 14 -9.70 10.14 -0.56
CA LEU A 14 -8.70 9.14 -0.17
C LEU A 14 -7.27 9.66 -0.33
N LEU A 15 -7.00 10.45 -1.38
CA LEU A 15 -5.72 11.12 -1.58
C LEU A 15 -5.40 12.10 -0.44
N GLU A 16 -6.39 12.84 0.05
CA GLU A 16 -6.23 13.71 1.22
C GLU A 16 -5.91 12.92 2.50
N CYS A 17 -6.62 11.82 2.73
CA CYS A 17 -6.46 11.01 3.94
C CYS A 17 -5.14 10.22 3.98
N ILE A 18 -4.70 9.65 2.85
CA ILE A 18 -3.50 8.82 2.78
C ILE A 18 -2.23 9.68 2.62
N HIS A 19 -2.30 10.77 1.85
CA HIS A 19 -1.12 11.55 1.51
C HIS A 19 -1.06 12.92 2.21
N GLY A 20 -2.06 13.28 3.02
CA GLY A 20 -2.07 14.53 3.79
C GLY A 20 -2.16 15.79 2.91
N LEU A 21 -2.81 15.65 1.75
CA LEU A 21 -2.92 16.72 0.76
C LEU A 21 -3.85 17.83 1.26
N LYS A 22 -3.43 19.08 1.05
CA LYS A 22 -4.25 20.28 1.25
C LYS A 22 -5.06 20.57 -0.01
N GLY A 23 -6.09 21.40 0.08
CA GLY A 23 -6.92 21.78 -1.08
C GLY A 23 -6.10 22.28 -2.29
N LEU A 24 -5.01 23.02 -2.04
CA LEU A 24 -4.11 23.45 -3.12
C LEU A 24 -3.35 22.30 -3.78
N ASP A 25 -3.00 21.26 -3.03
CA ASP A 25 -2.31 20.09 -3.60
C ASP A 25 -3.24 19.34 -4.55
N ARG A 26 -4.53 19.23 -4.19
CA ARG A 26 -5.56 18.68 -5.07
C ARG A 26 -5.74 19.51 -6.33
N ASP A 27 -5.76 20.84 -6.21
CA ASP A 27 -5.87 21.72 -7.37
C ASP A 27 -4.65 21.60 -8.30
N CYS A 28 -3.44 21.50 -7.73
CA CYS A 28 -2.23 21.23 -8.52
C CYS A 28 -2.28 19.85 -9.18
N PHE A 29 -2.75 18.81 -8.49
CA PHE A 29 -2.87 17.47 -9.05
C PHE A 29 -3.88 17.42 -10.19
N ARG A 30 -5.06 18.03 -10.01
CA ARG A 30 -6.08 18.16 -11.05
C ARG A 30 -5.55 18.90 -12.28
N ALA A 31 -4.84 20.01 -12.08
CA ALA A 31 -4.22 20.74 -13.19
C ALA A 31 -3.22 19.89 -13.99
N LEU A 32 -2.54 18.93 -13.35
CA LEU A 32 -1.65 17.97 -14.01
C LEU A 32 -2.41 16.85 -14.74
N VAL A 33 -3.57 16.43 -14.23
CA VAL A 33 -4.41 15.38 -14.83
C VAL A 33 -5.21 15.90 -16.02
N GLU A 34 -5.69 17.15 -15.96
CA GLU A 34 -6.46 17.79 -17.02
C GLU A 34 -5.59 18.29 -18.18
N ALA A 35 -4.27 18.34 -18.00
CA ALA A 35 -3.34 18.74 -19.05
C ALA A 35 -3.01 17.56 -19.97
N ASP A 36 -3.07 17.79 -21.28
CA ASP A 36 -2.67 16.81 -22.29
C ASP A 36 -1.15 16.53 -22.25
N ASP A 37 -0.36 17.54 -21.86
CA ASP A 37 1.10 17.49 -21.81
C ASP A 37 1.65 17.71 -20.39
N PRO A 38 2.83 17.14 -20.07
CA PRO A 38 3.52 17.38 -18.79
C PRO A 38 3.80 18.86 -18.55
N LEU A 39 3.55 19.34 -17.33
CA LEU A 39 3.63 20.76 -16.99
C LEU A 39 4.86 21.10 -16.15
N THR A 40 5.43 22.27 -16.39
CA THR A 40 6.40 22.90 -15.49
C THR A 40 5.72 23.46 -14.23
N ILE A 41 6.52 23.76 -13.20
CA ILE A 41 6.00 24.41 -11.97
C ILE A 41 5.34 25.75 -12.27
N ASP A 42 5.90 26.50 -13.22
CA ASP A 42 5.39 27.81 -13.60
C ASP A 42 4.01 27.68 -14.25
N GLU A 43 3.85 26.72 -15.16
CA GLU A 43 2.55 26.44 -15.80
C GLU A 43 1.50 25.88 -14.83
N VAL A 44 1.91 25.10 -13.83
CA VAL A 44 1.01 24.66 -12.76
C VAL A 44 0.59 25.86 -11.90
N ALA A 45 1.53 26.74 -11.56
CA ALA A 45 1.27 27.94 -10.75
C ALA A 45 0.26 28.87 -11.42
N ASP A 46 0.41 29.07 -12.73
CA ASP A 46 -0.51 29.86 -13.55
C ASP A 46 -1.91 29.25 -13.57
N ARG A 47 -2.02 27.93 -13.79
CA ARG A 47 -3.32 27.23 -13.80
C ARG A 47 -4.05 27.29 -12.47
N VAL A 48 -3.35 27.16 -11.34
CA VAL A 48 -3.98 27.21 -10.01
C VAL A 48 -4.11 28.64 -9.45
N GLY A 49 -3.67 29.66 -10.20
CA GLY A 49 -3.72 31.06 -9.79
C GLY A 49 -2.96 31.31 -8.48
N ARG A 50 -1.75 30.74 -8.34
CA ARG A 50 -0.89 30.93 -7.17
C ARG A 50 0.51 31.29 -7.57
N GLU A 51 1.25 31.86 -6.61
CA GLU A 51 2.67 32.10 -6.79
C GLU A 51 3.44 30.80 -6.98
N ARG A 52 4.46 30.85 -7.84
CA ARG A 52 5.39 29.75 -8.14
C ARG A 52 5.91 29.03 -6.90
N SER A 53 6.28 29.75 -5.85
CA SER A 53 6.83 29.15 -4.62
C SER A 53 5.79 28.30 -3.87
N THR A 54 4.52 28.68 -3.96
CA THR A 54 3.40 27.97 -3.33
C THR A 54 3.01 26.74 -4.14
N ALA A 55 2.97 26.87 -5.47
CA ALA A 55 2.78 25.74 -6.38
C ALA A 55 3.93 24.72 -6.25
N TYR A 56 5.18 25.19 -6.20
CA TYR A 56 6.36 24.34 -6.00
C TYR A 56 6.25 23.48 -4.75
N ARG A 57 5.90 24.07 -3.58
CA ARG A 57 5.73 23.30 -2.33
C ARG A 57 4.60 22.28 -2.41
N SER A 58 3.58 22.55 -3.20
CA SER A 58 2.44 21.67 -3.39
C SER A 58 2.82 20.50 -4.30
N VAL A 59 3.40 20.78 -5.47
CA VAL A 59 3.93 19.76 -6.39
C VAL A 59 5.03 18.92 -5.74
N GLN A 60 5.90 19.50 -4.91
CA GLN A 60 6.94 18.75 -4.20
C GLN A 60 6.32 17.74 -3.20
N ARG A 61 5.22 18.09 -2.54
CA ARG A 61 4.48 17.15 -1.68
C ARG A 61 3.82 16.05 -2.50
N LEU A 62 3.23 16.39 -3.65
CA LEU A 62 2.68 15.40 -4.59
C LEU A 62 3.77 14.42 -5.07
N LEU A 63 4.98 14.90 -5.38
CA LEU A 63 6.13 14.04 -5.73
C LEU A 63 6.52 13.10 -4.58
N GLN A 64 6.66 13.63 -3.37
CA GLN A 64 7.00 12.82 -2.19
C GLN A 64 5.94 11.75 -1.91
N SER A 65 4.69 12.05 -2.23
CA SER A 65 3.56 11.16 -2.05
C SER A 65 3.53 10.00 -3.06
N GLY A 66 4.21 10.16 -4.21
CA GLY A 66 4.31 9.17 -5.29
C GLY A 66 3.26 9.31 -6.40
N ILE A 67 2.31 10.25 -6.26
CA ILE A 67 1.19 10.40 -7.20
C ILE A 67 1.50 11.31 -8.39
N VAL A 68 2.63 12.01 -8.35
CA VAL A 68 3.18 12.80 -9.46
C VAL A 68 4.59 12.34 -9.75
N ARG A 69 4.98 12.40 -11.01
CA ARG A 69 6.34 12.09 -11.47
C ARG A 69 7.02 13.34 -11.99
N LYS A 70 8.34 13.34 -11.90
CA LYS A 70 9.21 14.39 -12.40
C LYS A 70 10.02 13.84 -13.56
N THR A 71 9.94 14.48 -14.72
CA THR A 71 10.72 14.15 -15.90
C THR A 71 11.62 15.33 -16.25
N GLN A 72 12.88 15.04 -16.58
CA GLN A 72 13.79 16.04 -17.11
C GLN A 72 13.69 16.02 -18.63
N VAL A 73 13.41 17.18 -19.23
CA VAL A 73 13.40 17.37 -20.67
C VAL A 73 14.60 18.25 -21.04
N ASN A 74 15.40 17.77 -21.99
CA ASN A 74 16.58 18.49 -22.48
C ASN A 74 16.21 19.27 -23.74
N TYR A 75 16.72 20.49 -23.86
CA TYR A 75 16.60 21.28 -25.09
C TYR A 75 17.64 20.83 -26.12
N ASP A 76 17.26 20.90 -27.40
CA ASP A 76 18.17 20.62 -28.54
C ASP A 76 19.40 21.55 -28.57
N GLN A 77 19.28 22.75 -27.99
CA GLN A 77 20.32 23.78 -27.95
C GLN A 77 21.12 23.80 -26.65
N GLY A 78 20.95 22.79 -25.79
CA GLY A 78 21.58 22.71 -24.47
C GLY A 78 20.78 23.41 -23.38
N GLY A 79 20.65 22.73 -22.24
CA GLY A 79 19.80 23.13 -21.12
C GLY A 79 18.76 22.06 -20.81
N TYR A 80 18.22 22.08 -19.60
CA TYR A 80 17.17 21.18 -19.17
C TYR A 80 16.12 21.89 -18.35
N TYR A 81 14.89 21.41 -18.44
CA TYR A 81 13.80 21.84 -17.59
C TYR A 81 13.09 20.63 -17.00
N HIS A 82 12.37 20.86 -15.90
CA HIS A 82 11.64 19.81 -15.22
C HIS A 82 10.16 19.98 -15.48
N VAL A 83 9.55 18.90 -15.97
CA VAL A 83 8.11 18.79 -16.13
C VAL A 83 7.56 17.73 -15.19
N TYR A 84 6.28 17.86 -14.92
CA TYR A 84 5.55 17.07 -13.95
C TYR A 84 4.33 16.49 -14.64
N SER A 85 4.04 15.23 -14.36
CA SER A 85 2.87 14.53 -14.87
C SER A 85 2.27 13.64 -13.78
N PRO A 86 0.96 13.36 -13.82
CA PRO A 86 0.36 12.40 -12.90
C PRO A 86 1.03 11.03 -13.09
N ALA A 87 1.22 10.33 -11.97
CA ALA A 87 1.67 8.95 -12.02
C ALA A 87 0.55 8.05 -12.57
N ASP A 88 0.95 6.92 -13.16
CA ASP A 88 -0.01 5.92 -13.65
C ASP A 88 -0.95 5.45 -12.52
N PRO A 89 -2.28 5.45 -12.73
CA PRO A 89 -3.26 5.08 -11.71
C PRO A 89 -3.02 3.71 -11.08
N SER A 90 -2.58 2.72 -11.88
CA SER A 90 -2.27 1.37 -11.37
C SER A 90 -1.07 1.37 -10.44
N GLN A 91 -0.05 2.18 -10.75
CA GLN A 91 1.13 2.34 -9.89
C GLN A 91 0.78 3.08 -8.60
N VAL A 92 -0.09 4.09 -8.67
CA VAL A 92 -0.59 4.81 -7.49
C VAL A 92 -1.40 3.87 -6.59
N ALA A 93 -2.31 3.08 -7.17
CA ALA A 93 -3.11 2.11 -6.42
C ALA A 93 -2.24 1.05 -5.74
N ALA A 94 -1.23 0.51 -6.44
CA ALA A 94 -0.30 -0.46 -5.88
C ALA A 94 0.50 0.13 -4.69
N ASP A 95 0.95 1.38 -4.80
CA ASP A 95 1.65 2.05 -3.70
C ASP A 95 0.74 2.28 -2.48
N MET A 96 -0.52 2.70 -2.70
CA MET A 96 -1.52 2.84 -1.65
C MET A 96 -1.75 1.51 -0.92
N GLN A 97 -1.90 0.41 -1.66
CA GLN A 97 -2.12 -0.91 -1.08
C GLN A 97 -0.93 -1.39 -0.25
N ARG A 98 0.30 -1.12 -0.72
CA ARG A 98 1.52 -1.45 0.02
C ARG A 98 1.62 -0.66 1.33
N LYS A 99 1.34 0.65 1.30
CA LYS A 99 1.32 1.51 2.50
C LYS A 99 0.28 1.06 3.53
N LEU A 100 -0.90 0.64 3.08
CA LEU A 100 -1.94 0.09 3.95
C LEU A 100 -1.47 -1.19 4.65
N ASN A 101 -0.85 -2.10 3.91
CA ASN A 101 -0.30 -3.33 4.46
C ASN A 101 0.81 -3.06 5.49
N ASP A 102 1.71 -2.12 5.21
CA ASP A 102 2.78 -1.71 6.13
C ASP A 102 2.20 -1.14 7.44
N TRP A 103 1.13 -0.36 7.35
CA TRP A 103 0.46 0.20 8.52
C TRP A 103 -0.25 -0.88 9.33
N TYR A 104 -0.94 -1.80 8.66
CA TYR A 104 -1.58 -2.95 9.31
C TYR A 104 -0.56 -3.78 10.09
N ALA A 105 0.60 -4.07 9.50
CA ALA A 105 1.68 -4.79 10.16
C ALA A 105 2.18 -4.06 11.42
N LYS A 106 2.36 -2.73 11.34
CA LYS A 106 2.77 -1.91 12.50
C LYS A 106 1.74 -1.90 13.61
N MET A 107 0.45 -1.75 13.27
CA MET A 107 -0.63 -1.78 14.26
C MET A 107 -0.73 -3.15 14.92
N ALA A 108 -0.65 -4.23 14.14
CA ALA A 108 -0.64 -5.59 14.68
C ALA A 108 0.56 -5.83 15.61
N GLN A 109 1.71 -5.25 15.32
CA GLN A 109 2.87 -5.30 16.23
C GLN A 109 2.59 -4.55 17.54
N LEU A 110 2.05 -3.33 17.49
CA LEU A 110 1.71 -2.57 18.69
C LEU A 110 0.65 -3.25 19.56
N VAL A 111 -0.32 -3.93 18.93
CA VAL A 111 -1.33 -4.72 19.65
C VAL A 111 -0.68 -5.90 20.36
N ARG A 112 0.22 -6.64 19.70
CA ARG A 112 0.98 -7.72 20.35
C ARG A 112 1.85 -7.19 21.50
N GLU A 113 2.56 -6.08 21.30
CA GLU A 113 3.34 -5.44 22.37
C GLU A 113 2.47 -5.00 23.55
N PHE A 114 1.23 -4.60 23.29
CA PHE A 114 0.26 -4.29 24.33
C PHE A 114 -0.19 -5.56 25.08
N GLU A 115 -0.52 -6.63 24.36
CA GLU A 115 -0.87 -7.93 24.94
C GLU A 115 0.28 -8.48 25.78
N ASP A 116 1.51 -8.46 25.29
CA ASP A 116 2.70 -8.90 26.05
C ASP A 116 2.92 -8.05 27.30
N LYS A 117 2.67 -6.74 27.23
CA LYS A 117 2.88 -5.82 28.35
C LYS A 117 1.83 -5.94 29.45
N TYR A 118 0.60 -6.33 29.12
CA TYR A 118 -0.53 -6.31 30.05
C TYR A 118 -1.23 -7.68 30.24
N GLY A 119 -0.86 -8.70 29.47
CA GLY A 119 -1.42 -10.05 29.51
C GLY A 119 -0.96 -10.90 30.70
N ASP A 120 0.12 -10.51 31.38
CA ASP A 120 0.64 -11.21 32.57
C ASP A 120 -0.09 -10.82 33.89
N ALA A 121 -1.14 -9.99 33.82
CA ALA A 121 -1.87 -9.55 35.02
C ALA A 121 -2.77 -10.63 35.67
N ASP A 122 -3.02 -11.75 34.99
CA ASP A 122 -3.89 -12.84 35.50
C ASP A 122 -3.10 -14.05 36.06
N GLY A 123 -1.78 -13.95 36.19
CA GLY A 123 -0.90 -15.04 36.61
C GLY A 123 -0.65 -15.22 38.12
N ILE A 124 -1.39 -14.54 39.01
CA ILE A 124 -1.19 -14.64 40.47
C ILE A 124 -2.43 -15.17 41.20
N GLU A 125 -2.93 -16.36 40.84
CA GLU A 125 -3.86 -17.09 41.73
C GLU A 125 -3.75 -18.63 41.69
N ALA A 126 -2.69 -19.20 41.11
CA ALA A 126 -2.55 -20.67 40.98
C ALA A 126 -1.57 -21.34 41.98
N THR A 127 -1.02 -20.63 42.97
CA THR A 127 -0.01 -21.20 43.91
C THR A 127 -0.49 -21.28 45.36
N ARG A 128 -1.78 -21.61 45.59
CA ARG A 128 -2.25 -21.95 46.95
C ARG A 128 -3.36 -22.97 46.95
N LYS A 129 -3.06 -24.21 46.55
CA LYS A 129 -3.74 -25.43 47.04
C LYS A 129 -2.95 -26.67 46.61
N ARG A 130 -1.78 -26.85 47.23
CA ARG A 130 -1.14 -28.18 47.31
C ARG A 130 -0.67 -28.40 48.75
N THR A 131 -1.62 -28.77 49.60
CA THR A 131 -1.37 -29.60 50.77
C THR A 131 -2.62 -30.44 51.02
N GLU A 132 -2.40 -31.77 51.07
CA GLU A 132 -3.23 -32.80 51.72
C GLU A 132 -4.52 -33.23 50.97
N THR A 133 -4.96 -34.49 50.86
CA THR A 133 -4.47 -35.87 51.12
C THR A 133 -5.58 -36.79 50.57
N GLY A 134 -5.24 -37.95 49.99
CA GLY A 134 -6.10 -39.16 50.09
C GLY A 134 -6.92 -39.59 48.86
N THR A 135 -6.43 -40.65 48.22
CA THR A 135 -7.13 -41.91 47.86
C THR A 135 -8.56 -41.88 47.27
N GLY A 136 -8.71 -42.42 46.06
CA GLY A 136 -10.01 -42.87 45.54
C GLY A 136 -9.98 -43.28 44.06
N THR A 137 -10.14 -44.57 43.80
CA THR A 137 -10.15 -45.27 42.50
C THR A 137 -11.52 -45.23 41.79
N GLY A 138 -11.52 -45.30 40.45
CA GLY A 138 -12.68 -45.58 39.58
C GLY A 138 -12.57 -44.83 38.25
N THR A 139 -12.01 -45.37 37.16
CA THR A 139 -12.59 -46.29 36.13
C THR A 139 -13.63 -45.62 35.22
N GLU A 140 -13.34 -45.73 33.91
CA GLU A 140 -14.22 -45.76 32.72
C GLU A 140 -14.28 -44.54 31.76
N ALA A 141 -13.83 -44.85 30.53
CA ALA A 141 -14.25 -44.36 29.20
C ALA A 141 -14.13 -42.86 28.89
N GLY A 142 -13.43 -42.41 27.85
CA GLY A 142 -13.26 -43.03 26.54
C GLY A 142 -13.94 -42.16 25.46
N THR A 143 -13.19 -41.16 24.99
CA THR A 143 -13.08 -40.71 23.59
C THR A 143 -14.25 -39.96 22.92
N ASP A 144 -14.04 -38.64 22.84
CA ASP A 144 -14.01 -37.77 21.64
C ASP A 144 -15.08 -37.86 20.55
N VAL A 145 -15.87 -36.78 20.42
CA VAL A 145 -16.47 -36.22 19.19
C VAL A 145 -16.68 -34.71 19.52
N ASN A 146 -16.39 -33.67 18.72
CA ASN A 146 -16.52 -33.50 17.28
C ASN A 146 -15.87 -32.16 16.82
N VAL A 147 -15.06 -32.21 15.77
CA VAL A 147 -15.09 -31.39 14.53
C VAL A 147 -15.18 -29.86 14.64
N ASN A 148 -14.15 -29.16 14.13
CA ASN A 148 -14.19 -28.74 12.72
C ASN A 148 -12.80 -28.35 12.19
N ALA A 149 -12.23 -29.22 11.34
CA ALA A 149 -11.17 -28.90 10.41
C ALA A 149 -11.75 -29.08 9.00
N ASN A 150 -11.80 -27.99 8.25
CA ASN A 150 -11.83 -27.90 6.79
C ASN A 150 -11.44 -26.44 6.49
N THR A 151 -10.51 -26.17 5.59
CA THR A 151 -10.64 -26.50 4.17
C THR A 151 -9.29 -26.74 3.50
N ASP A 152 -9.14 -27.91 2.90
CA ASP A 152 -8.42 -28.06 1.63
C ASP A 152 -9.23 -27.37 0.53
N THR A 153 -8.55 -26.67 -0.35
CA THR A 153 -9.01 -26.52 -1.73
C THR A 153 -7.79 -26.50 -2.62
N ASP A 154 -7.47 -27.67 -3.16
CA ASP A 154 -6.65 -27.82 -4.36
C ASP A 154 -7.23 -26.95 -5.47
N THR A 155 -6.36 -26.25 -6.17
CA THR A 155 -6.65 -25.84 -7.55
C THR A 155 -5.41 -26.08 -8.36
N ASP A 156 -5.34 -27.27 -8.94
CA ASP A 156 -4.52 -27.58 -10.09
C ASP A 156 -4.83 -26.56 -11.20
N THR A 157 -3.81 -25.93 -11.74
CA THR A 157 -3.90 -25.33 -13.07
C THR A 157 -2.61 -25.66 -13.79
N ASP A 158 -2.65 -26.81 -14.47
CA ASP A 158 -1.75 -27.12 -15.57
C ASP A 158 -1.92 -26.04 -16.64
N THR A 159 -0.82 -25.39 -17.00
CA THR A 159 -0.74 -24.67 -18.27
C THR A 159 0.59 -25.03 -18.90
N ASP A 160 0.54 -26.08 -19.72
CA ASP A 160 1.55 -26.36 -20.73
C ASP A 160 1.67 -25.15 -21.65
N THR A 161 2.87 -24.60 -21.78
CA THR A 161 3.21 -23.71 -22.88
C THR A 161 4.57 -24.13 -23.41
N ASP A 162 4.54 -25.11 -24.30
CA ASP A 162 5.62 -25.40 -25.23
C ASP A 162 5.90 -24.13 -26.05
N THR A 163 7.04 -23.51 -25.82
CA THR A 163 7.57 -22.48 -26.72
C THR A 163 8.88 -23.00 -27.31
N ASP A 164 8.74 -23.80 -28.36
CA ASP A 164 9.83 -24.05 -29.30
C ASP A 164 10.19 -22.72 -29.97
N THR A 165 11.37 -22.19 -29.65
CA THR A 165 11.98 -21.09 -30.40
C THR A 165 13.29 -21.58 -30.99
N ASP A 166 13.18 -22.27 -32.11
CA ASP A 166 14.28 -22.44 -33.05
C ASP A 166 14.61 -21.08 -33.66
N THR A 167 15.71 -20.46 -33.21
CA THR A 167 16.30 -19.31 -33.90
C THR A 167 17.60 -19.75 -34.57
N ASP A 168 17.47 -20.41 -35.72
CA ASP A 168 18.55 -20.50 -36.69
C ASP A 168 18.75 -19.12 -37.31
N THR A 169 19.74 -18.38 -36.82
CA THR A 169 20.23 -17.18 -37.52
C THR A 169 21.40 -17.60 -38.40
N ASP A 170 21.08 -18.08 -39.60
CA ASP A 170 22.05 -18.27 -40.68
C ASP A 170 22.67 -16.92 -41.02
N THR A 171 23.92 -16.74 -40.60
CA THR A 171 24.77 -15.63 -41.04
C THR A 171 25.40 -16.05 -42.37
N ASP A 172 24.69 -15.83 -43.47
CA ASP A 172 25.23 -16.00 -44.82
C ASP A 172 25.32 -14.65 -45.55
N ARG A 173 26.49 -14.02 -45.38
CA ARG A 173 27.43 -13.68 -46.45
C ARG A 173 26.89 -13.21 -47.82
N ASN A 174 27.04 -11.88 -48.04
CA ASN A 174 27.64 -11.23 -49.25
C ASN A 174 26.74 -11.10 -50.52
N PRO A 175 27.02 -10.22 -51.51
CA PRO A 175 28.18 -9.34 -51.74
C PRO A 175 27.98 -7.82 -51.73
#